data_AF-A0A351FYZ1-F1
#
_entry.id   AF-A0A351FYZ1-F1
#
_cell.length_a   1.000
_cell.length_b   1.000
_cell.length_c   1.000
_cell.angle_alpha   90.00
_cell.angle_beta   90.00
_cell.angle_gamma   90.00
#
_symmetry.space_group_name_H-M   'P 1'
#
loop_
_entity.id
_entity.type
_entity.pdbx_description
1 polymer ?
#
loop_
_entity_poly.entity_id
_entity_poly.type
_entity_poly.pdbx_seq_one_letter_code
_entity_poly.pdbx_strand_id
1 'polypeptide(L)'
;MQPGHQLLAFDVVVHAAPHRSVPARQVVVEQLPVDVLTVTEAELPPFSISFEQAMQQLEALPGMFVEPDGSFVWKSTDAGLSCQLDGNLYDRDDHLLYSTLKGQCTSEVLDQWLASIGWPTQSVVMQDLRRGWFLTDSAFRTIAGR
;
A
#
# COMPACT_ATOMS: atom_id res chain seq x y z
N MET A 1 2.38 -25.04 -15.39
CA MET A 1 1.97 -24.31 -14.18
C MET A 1 2.52 -22.92 -14.30
N GLN A 2 1.67 -21.90 -14.49
CA GLN A 2 2.12 -20.52 -14.33
C GLN A 2 2.62 -20.37 -12.89
N PRO A 3 3.74 -19.67 -12.64
CA PRO A 3 4.18 -19.40 -11.28
C PRO A 3 3.00 -18.78 -10.51
N GLY A 4 2.62 -19.39 -9.39
CA GLY A 4 1.48 -18.91 -8.62
C GLY A 4 1.76 -17.48 -8.18
N HIS A 5 0.91 -16.54 -8.61
CA HIS A 5 0.97 -15.17 -8.14
C HIS A 5 0.88 -15.19 -6.62
N GLN A 6 1.86 -14.58 -5.93
CA GLN A 6 1.83 -14.52 -4.47
C GLN A 6 0.61 -13.72 -4.05
N LEU A 7 -0.30 -14.37 -3.32
CA LEU A 7 -1.48 -13.74 -2.76
C LEU A 7 -1.07 -12.99 -1.49
N LEU A 8 -1.52 -11.74 -1.36
CA LEU A 8 -1.29 -10.89 -0.21
C LEU A 8 -2.62 -10.60 0.46
N ALA A 9 -2.67 -10.65 1.80
CA ALA A 9 -3.84 -10.26 2.59
C ALA A 9 -3.43 -9.29 3.70
N PHE A 10 -4.09 -8.14 3.78
CA PHE A 10 -3.61 -7.05 4.63
C PHE A 10 -4.69 -6.02 4.98
N ASP A 11 -4.36 -5.19 5.98
CA ASP A 11 -5.10 -4.00 6.40
C ASP A 11 -4.07 -2.97 6.85
N VAL A 12 -3.80 -1.97 6.00
CA VAL A 12 -2.67 -1.05 6.13
C VAL A 12 -3.04 0.40 5.84
N VAL A 13 -2.17 1.29 6.28
CA VAL A 13 -2.05 2.64 5.73
C VAL A 13 -0.76 2.72 4.93
N VAL A 14 -0.85 3.22 3.71
CA VAL A 14 0.28 3.41 2.80
C VAL A 14 0.69 4.87 2.84
N HIS A 15 1.93 5.09 3.28
CA HIS A 15 2.55 6.41 3.39
C HIS A 15 3.71 6.53 2.41
N ALA A 16 4.05 7.76 2.04
CA ALA A 16 5.33 8.02 1.41
C ALA A 16 6.47 7.80 2.42
N ALA A 17 7.57 7.20 1.96
CA ALA A 17 8.77 7.05 2.77
C ALA A 17 9.54 8.37 2.85
N PRO A 18 10.16 8.68 3.99
CA PRO A 18 11.04 9.84 4.10
C PRO A 18 12.33 9.64 3.28
N HIS A 19 12.91 10.72 2.76
CA HIS A 19 14.17 10.69 2.00
C HIS A 19 15.42 10.35 2.85
N ARG A 20 15.26 10.15 4.16
CA ARG A 20 16.34 9.78 5.09
C ARG A 20 16.23 8.31 5.43
N SER A 21 17.36 7.69 5.79
CA SER A 21 17.35 6.37 6.39
C SER A 21 16.59 6.39 7.72
N VAL A 22 15.65 5.46 7.88
CA VAL A 22 14.87 5.28 9.11
C VAL A 22 15.44 4.08 9.87
N PRO A 23 15.76 4.22 11.17
CA PRO A 23 16.20 3.08 11.97
C PRO A 23 15.14 1.98 12.00
N ALA A 24 15.57 0.73 11.94
CA ALA A 24 14.69 -0.42 12.08
C ALA A 24 15.09 -1.26 13.29
N ARG A 25 14.11 -1.87 13.94
CA ARG A 25 14.31 -2.95 14.91
C ARG A 25 13.84 -4.26 14.30
N GLN A 26 14.58 -5.33 14.55
CA GLN A 26 14.18 -6.65 14.08
C GLN A 26 13.16 -7.27 15.03
N VAL A 27 12.12 -7.87 14.46
CA VAL A 27 11.16 -8.72 15.16
C VAL A 27 11.04 -10.05 14.45
N VAL A 28 10.56 -11.08 15.14
CA VAL A 28 10.29 -12.37 14.53
C VAL A 28 8.79 -12.54 14.36
N VAL A 29 8.35 -12.72 13.12
CA VAL A 29 6.96 -13.09 12.77
C VAL A 29 7.03 -14.47 12.14
N GLU A 30 6.40 -15.46 12.78
CA GLU A 30 6.34 -16.83 12.23
C GLU A 30 7.71 -17.38 11.82
N GLN A 31 8.71 -17.21 12.70
CA GLN A 31 10.11 -17.63 12.50
C GLN A 31 10.90 -16.81 11.45
N LEU A 32 10.31 -15.78 10.85
CA LEU A 32 11.00 -14.91 9.91
C LEU A 32 11.39 -13.60 10.58
N PRO A 33 12.66 -13.17 10.44
CA PRO A 33 13.06 -11.83 10.84
C PRO A 33 12.39 -10.81 9.92
N VAL A 34 11.77 -9.79 10.52
CA VAL A 34 11.15 -8.67 9.83
C VAL A 34 11.67 -7.37 10.43
N ASP A 35 12.01 -6.42 9.57
CA ASP A 35 12.44 -5.08 9.97
C ASP A 35 11.24 -4.18 10.20
N VAL A 36 11.09 -3.68 11.42
CA VAL A 36 10.07 -2.71 11.82
C VAL A 36 10.73 -1.35 11.99
N LEU A 37 10.31 -0.39 11.18
CA LEU A 37 10.79 0.98 11.21
C LEU A 37 10.40 1.65 12.53
N THR A 38 11.33 2.43 13.07
CA THR A 38 11.12 3.31 14.23
C THR A 38 10.88 4.71 13.71
N VAL A 39 9.62 5.00 13.39
CA VAL A 39 9.15 6.27 12.83
C VAL A 39 7.74 6.57 13.36
N THR A 40 7.38 7.84 13.41
CA THR A 40 6.04 8.32 13.72
C THR A 40 5.33 8.84 12.48
N GLU A 41 4.00 8.91 12.48
CA GLU A 41 3.24 9.45 11.32
C GLU A 41 3.65 10.90 11.00
N ALA A 42 3.96 11.72 12.01
CA ALA A 42 4.40 13.10 11.84
C ALA A 42 5.75 13.23 11.09
N GLU A 43 6.53 12.16 11.01
CA GLU A 43 7.82 12.10 10.35
C GLU A 43 7.74 11.64 8.88
N LEU A 44 6.57 11.18 8.45
CA LEU A 44 6.31 10.71 7.10
C LEU A 44 5.90 11.90 6.21
N PRO A 45 6.57 12.10 5.07
CA PRO A 45 6.22 13.18 4.16
C PRO A 45 4.92 12.86 3.41
N PRO A 46 4.28 13.86 2.78
CA PRO A 46 3.28 13.59 1.76
C PRO A 46 3.93 12.96 0.52
N PHE A 47 3.09 12.39 -0.35
CA PHE A 47 3.48 11.99 -1.69
C PHE A 47 3.74 13.22 -2.57
N SER A 48 4.58 13.04 -3.58
CA SER A 48 4.96 14.10 -4.53
C SER A 48 3.85 14.41 -5.55
N ILE A 49 2.77 13.63 -5.54
CA ILE A 49 1.60 13.79 -6.41
C ILE A 49 0.43 14.37 -5.63
N SER A 50 -0.50 15.01 -6.33
CA SER A 50 -1.76 15.47 -5.75
C SER A 50 -2.77 14.34 -5.59
N PHE A 51 -3.82 14.61 -4.83
CA PHE A 51 -4.98 13.74 -4.69
C PHE A 51 -5.65 13.44 -6.04
N GLU A 52 -5.85 14.47 -6.86
CA GLU A 52 -6.50 14.37 -8.18
C GLU A 52 -5.66 13.53 -9.15
N GLN A 53 -4.33 13.67 -9.09
CA GLN A 53 -3.43 12.84 -9.88
C GLN A 53 -3.53 11.37 -9.49
N ALA A 54 -3.60 11.08 -8.19
CA ALA A 54 -3.77 9.72 -7.69
C ALA A 54 -5.13 9.13 -8.10
N MET A 55 -6.22 9.89 -7.92
CA MET A 55 -7.56 9.48 -8.36
C MET A 55 -7.61 9.17 -9.85
N GLN A 56 -7.08 10.06 -10.70
CA GLN A 56 -7.06 9.86 -12.15
C GLN A 56 -6.32 8.57 -12.54
N GLN A 57 -5.23 8.26 -11.83
CA GLN A 57 -4.46 7.03 -12.08
C GLN A 57 -5.18 5.78 -11.57
N LEU A 58 -5.85 5.85 -10.41
CA LEU A 58 -6.66 4.75 -9.88
C LEU A 58 -7.84 4.43 -10.80
N GLU A 59 -8.58 5.45 -11.26
CA GLU A 59 -9.73 5.28 -12.17
C GLU A 59 -9.36 4.57 -13.48
N ALA A 60 -8.09 4.67 -13.90
CA ALA A 60 -7.59 3.99 -15.09
C ALA A 60 -7.33 2.49 -14.87
N LEU A 61 -7.32 1.99 -13.63
CA LEU A 61 -7.08 0.58 -13.34
C LEU A 61 -8.32 -0.28 -13.64
N PRO A 62 -8.20 -1.37 -14.42
CA PRO A 62 -9.31 -2.27 -14.69
C PRO A 62 -9.90 -2.86 -13.40
N GLY A 63 -11.23 -2.79 -13.26
CA GLY A 63 -11.94 -3.28 -12.07
C GLY A 63 -11.94 -2.30 -10.88
N MET A 64 -11.37 -1.10 -11.05
CA MET A 64 -11.43 -0.03 -10.05
C MET A 64 -12.72 0.77 -10.17
N PHE A 65 -13.27 1.14 -9.02
CA PHE A 65 -14.29 2.15 -8.85
C PHE A 65 -13.80 3.16 -7.80
N VAL A 66 -13.84 4.45 -8.13
CA VAL A 66 -13.38 5.55 -7.26
C VAL A 66 -14.52 6.56 -7.14
N GLU A 67 -14.78 7.04 -5.93
CA GLU A 67 -15.71 8.12 -5.66
C GLU A 67 -14.98 9.48 -5.51
N PRO A 68 -15.67 10.62 -5.70
CA PRO A 68 -15.05 11.95 -5.60
C PRO A 68 -14.42 12.29 -4.24
N ASP A 69 -14.78 11.56 -3.18
CA ASP A 69 -14.21 11.73 -1.84
C ASP A 69 -12.93 10.91 -1.61
N GLY A 70 -12.45 10.20 -2.64
CA GLY A 70 -11.25 9.39 -2.61
C GLY A 70 -11.48 7.96 -2.10
N SER A 71 -12.73 7.59 -1.76
CA SER A 71 -13.06 6.19 -1.47
C SER A 71 -12.99 5.36 -2.74
N PHE A 72 -12.48 4.14 -2.64
CA PHE A 72 -12.36 3.26 -3.79
C PHE A 72 -12.52 1.79 -3.43
N VAL A 73 -12.96 1.04 -4.44
CA VAL A 73 -13.04 -0.43 -4.42
C VAL A 73 -12.49 -0.96 -5.73
N TRP A 74 -11.55 -1.90 -5.64
CA TRP A 74 -11.08 -2.69 -6.77
C TRP A 74 -11.56 -4.12 -6.63
N LYS A 75 -12.06 -4.72 -7.71
CA LYS A 75 -12.36 -6.15 -7.79
C LYS A 75 -11.62 -6.78 -8.97
N SER A 76 -11.13 -8.00 -8.75
CA SER A 76 -10.54 -8.79 -9.81
C SER A 76 -11.50 -8.97 -10.99
N THR A 77 -11.00 -8.77 -12.21
CA THR A 77 -11.72 -9.06 -13.45
C THR A 77 -11.53 -10.51 -13.90
N ASP A 78 -10.63 -11.26 -13.26
CA ASP A 78 -10.43 -12.68 -13.52
C ASP A 78 -11.44 -13.50 -12.69
N ALA A 79 -12.30 -14.26 -13.40
CA ALA A 79 -13.32 -15.11 -12.82
C ALA A 79 -12.77 -16.21 -11.88
N GLY A 80 -11.49 -16.56 -12.01
CA GLY A 80 -10.81 -17.53 -11.14
C GLY A 80 -10.21 -16.93 -9.87
N LEU A 81 -10.15 -15.60 -9.75
CA LEU A 81 -9.48 -14.91 -8.64
C LEU A 81 -10.47 -14.03 -7.88
N SER A 82 -10.85 -14.43 -6.67
CA SER A 82 -11.77 -13.67 -5.81
C SER A 82 -11.04 -12.62 -4.95
N CYS A 83 -10.23 -11.78 -5.59
CA CYS A 83 -9.49 -10.70 -4.92
C CYS A 83 -10.27 -9.37 -4.95
N GLN A 84 -10.12 -8.59 -3.89
CA GLN A 84 -10.72 -7.26 -3.71
C GLN A 84 -9.81 -6.39 -2.87
N LEU A 85 -9.72 -5.11 -3.22
CA LEU A 85 -9.12 -4.07 -2.40
C LEU A 85 -10.16 -2.99 -2.12
N ASP A 86 -10.17 -2.48 -0.89
CA ASP A 86 -10.97 -1.35 -0.46
C ASP A 86 -10.04 -0.33 0.20
N GLY A 87 -10.29 0.96 0.00
CA GLY A 87 -9.47 1.99 0.63
C GLY A 87 -10.02 3.38 0.46
N ASN A 88 -9.25 4.35 0.93
CA ASN A 88 -9.55 5.76 0.83
C ASN A 88 -8.26 6.56 0.72
N LEU A 89 -8.21 7.48 -0.23
CA LEU A 89 -7.15 8.48 -0.34
C LEU A 89 -7.37 9.61 0.67
N TYR A 90 -6.30 10.15 1.23
CA TYR A 90 -6.35 11.31 2.13
C TYR A 90 -5.30 12.32 1.70
N ASP A 91 -5.69 13.60 1.66
CA ASP A 91 -4.85 14.68 1.18
C ASP A 91 -4.66 15.78 2.22
N ARG A 92 -3.64 16.60 1.99
CA ARG A 92 -3.41 17.85 2.71
C ARG A 92 -2.51 18.76 1.88
N ASP A 93 -2.84 20.05 1.82
CA ASP A 93 -2.03 21.08 1.16
C ASP A 93 -1.69 20.74 -0.31
N ASP A 94 -2.69 20.34 -1.11
CA ASP A 94 -2.57 19.92 -2.53
C ASP A 94 -1.71 18.67 -2.78
N HIS A 95 -1.38 17.93 -1.73
CA HIS A 95 -0.63 16.67 -1.83
C HIS A 95 -1.44 15.49 -1.29
N LEU A 96 -1.28 14.32 -1.93
CA LEU A 96 -1.72 13.07 -1.31
C LEU A 96 -0.87 12.84 -0.04
N LEU A 97 -1.52 12.65 1.10
CA LEU A 97 -0.87 12.46 2.39
C LEU A 97 -0.62 10.96 2.66
N TYR A 98 -1.68 10.16 2.59
CA TYR A 98 -1.62 8.70 2.72
C TYR A 98 -2.87 8.07 2.09
N SER A 99 -2.90 6.75 2.01
CA SER A 99 -4.11 6.00 1.69
C SER A 99 -4.32 4.87 2.68
N THR A 100 -5.56 4.65 3.11
CA THR A 100 -5.92 3.36 3.71
C THR A 100 -6.05 2.33 2.60
N LEU A 101 -5.69 1.08 2.88
CA LEU A 101 -5.84 -0.01 1.93
C LEU A 101 -6.00 -1.34 2.68
N LYS A 102 -7.08 -2.05 2.39
CA LYS A 102 -7.37 -3.36 2.98
C LYS A 102 -7.86 -4.33 1.92
N GLY A 103 -7.64 -5.62 2.16
CA GLY A 103 -8.22 -6.68 1.34
C GLY A 103 -7.20 -7.73 0.96
N GLN A 104 -7.42 -8.32 -0.21
CA GLN A 104 -6.61 -9.40 -0.76
C GLN A 104 -6.37 -9.17 -2.25
N CYS A 105 -5.13 -9.28 -2.68
CA CYS A 105 -4.74 -9.15 -4.07
C CYS A 105 -3.47 -9.95 -4.37
N THR A 106 -3.04 -9.99 -5.62
CA THR A 106 -1.70 -10.48 -5.95
C THR A 106 -0.67 -9.38 -5.77
N SER A 107 0.62 -9.74 -5.70
CA SER A 107 1.72 -8.78 -5.72
C SER A 107 1.68 -7.82 -6.92
N GLU A 108 1.29 -8.30 -8.10
CA GLU A 108 1.22 -7.49 -9.32
C GLU A 108 0.08 -6.47 -9.28
N VAL A 109 -1.05 -6.82 -8.65
CA VAL A 109 -2.16 -5.87 -8.45
C VAL A 109 -1.76 -4.82 -7.43
N LEU A 110 -1.06 -5.21 -6.35
CA LEU A 110 -0.53 -4.25 -5.40
C LEU A 110 0.46 -3.29 -6.06
N ASP A 111 1.34 -3.79 -6.94
CA ASP A 111 2.29 -2.94 -7.68
C ASP A 111 1.57 -1.92 -8.58
N GLN A 112 0.50 -2.33 -9.27
CA GLN A 112 -0.32 -1.43 -10.08
C GLN A 112 -1.00 -0.35 -9.22
N TRP A 113 -1.54 -0.75 -8.07
CA TRP A 113 -2.14 0.18 -7.14
C TRP A 113 -1.10 1.14 -6.55
N LEU A 114 0.07 0.65 -6.11
CA LEU A 114 1.15 1.49 -5.60
C LEU A 114 1.66 2.46 -6.66
N ALA A 115 1.72 2.02 -7.92
CA ALA A 115 2.11 2.87 -9.03
C ALA A 115 1.16 4.06 -9.22
N SER A 116 -0.14 3.87 -8.99
CA SER A 116 -1.14 4.94 -9.08
C SER A 116 -0.98 6.04 -8.03
N ILE A 117 -0.24 5.78 -6.95
CA ILE A 117 0.02 6.76 -5.89
C ILE A 117 1.46 7.30 -5.88
N GLY A 118 2.26 7.01 -6.93
CA GLY A 118 3.60 7.59 -7.13
C GLY A 118 4.79 6.66 -6.85
N TRP A 119 4.56 5.39 -6.53
CA TRP A 119 5.62 4.37 -6.57
C TRP A 119 5.96 4.00 -8.04
N PRO A 120 7.19 3.57 -8.39
CA PRO A 120 8.38 3.46 -7.56
C PRO A 120 9.18 4.77 -7.45
N THR A 121 8.73 5.86 -8.07
CA THR A 121 9.42 7.16 -8.03
C THR A 121 9.62 7.65 -6.60
N GLN A 122 8.62 7.45 -5.75
CA GLN A 122 8.72 7.62 -4.31
C GLN A 122 8.54 6.27 -3.61
N SER A 123 9.48 5.92 -2.73
CA SER A 123 9.35 4.72 -1.89
C SER A 123 8.20 4.88 -0.90
N VAL A 124 7.67 3.76 -0.40
CA VAL A 124 6.53 3.73 0.51
C VAL A 124 6.87 3.08 1.84
N VAL A 125 6.12 3.45 2.87
CA VAL A 125 6.08 2.81 4.19
C VAL A 125 4.67 2.27 4.42
N MET A 126 4.59 1.02 4.85
CA MET A 126 3.33 0.34 5.15
C MET A 126 3.11 0.32 6.66
N GLN A 127 2.02 0.91 7.14
CA GLN A 127 1.61 0.82 8.53
C GLN A 127 0.63 -0.36 8.69
N ASP A 128 1.08 -1.48 9.26
CA ASP A 128 0.21 -2.62 9.61
C ASP A 128 -0.71 -2.21 10.76
N LEU A 129 -2.01 -2.07 10.48
CA LEU A 129 -3.00 -1.63 11.46
C LEU A 129 -3.27 -2.65 12.57
N ARG A 130 -2.99 -3.94 12.34
CA ARG A 130 -3.18 -4.98 13.35
C ARG A 130 -2.10 -4.92 14.42
N ARG A 131 -0.89 -4.48 14.05
CA ARG A 131 0.31 -4.48 14.92
C ARG A 131 0.78 -3.09 15.31
N GLY A 132 0.32 -2.05 14.62
CA GLY A 132 0.82 -0.69 14.76
C GLY A 132 2.28 -0.55 14.32
N TRP A 133 2.73 -1.35 13.34
CA TRP A 133 4.12 -1.36 12.88
C TRP A 133 4.27 -0.62 11.56
N PHE A 134 5.34 0.15 11.42
CA PHE A 134 5.78 0.71 10.16
C PHE A 134 6.78 -0.24 9.51
N LEU A 135 6.54 -0.61 8.26
CA LEU A 135 7.29 -1.63 7.52
C LEU A 135 7.79 -1.04 6.20
N THR A 136 8.95 -1.48 5.76
CA THR A 136 9.33 -1.34 4.34
C THR A 136 8.38 -2.17 3.47
N ASP A 137 8.30 -1.86 2.17
CA ASP A 137 7.54 -2.68 1.21
C ASP A 137 7.94 -4.18 1.26
N SER A 138 9.23 -4.48 1.35
CA SER A 138 9.73 -5.86 1.41
C SER A 138 9.34 -6.59 2.71
N ALA A 139 9.44 -5.90 3.86
CA ALA A 139 9.04 -6.42 5.16
C ALA A 139 7.52 -6.67 5.19
N PHE A 140 6.74 -5.74 4.65
CA PHE A 140 5.30 -5.86 4.50
C PHE A 140 4.91 -7.07 3.66
N ARG A 141 5.48 -7.26 2.46
CA ARG A 141 5.17 -8.40 1.57
C ARG A 141 5.50 -9.75 2.21
N THR A 142 6.53 -9.79 3.05
CA THR A 142 6.90 -11.00 3.81
C THR A 142 5.79 -11.42 4.77
N ILE A 143 5.13 -10.45 5.42
CA ILE A 143 4.02 -10.68 6.35
C ILE A 143 2.70 -10.89 5.61
N ALA A 144 2.39 -10.04 4.63
CA ALA A 144 1.11 -10.05 3.92
C ALA A 144 0.93 -11.30 3.06
N GLY A 145 2.03 -11.93 2.61
CA GLY A 145 2.00 -13.16 1.83
C GLY A 145 1.89 -14.45 2.66
N ARG A 146 1.47 -14.36 3.92
CA ARG A 146 1.23 -15.48 4.84
C ARG A 146 -0.26 -15.61 5.11
#